data_AF-E6UCA0-F1
#
_entry.id   AF-E6UCA0-F1
#
_cell.length_a   1.000
_cell.length_b   1.000
_cell.length_c   1.000
_cell.angle_alpha   90.00
_cell.angle_beta   90.00
_cell.angle_gamma   90.00
#
_symmetry.space_group_name_H-M   'P 1'
#
loop_
_entity.id
_entity.type
_entity.pdbx_description
1 polymer ?
#
loop_
_entity_poly.entity_id
_entity_poly.type
_entity_poly.pdbx_seq_one_letter_code
_entity_poly.pdbx_strand_id
1 'polypeptide(L)'
;MTDLDIVMLVCLAGAAAALLVIDIRLIKALRAAKDKVILPEIWDFVFMVLFAAGTSCCYAVDNMSPVVYVLALIVTVLYLPCAFTVVTPVGIIVPEIKKDCLRPAEKYSYDYTQCKVIKEVLNIYYNNGRPFKLYIGIKSTKLITMLNDNYEKHGYENPMLRGG
;
A
#
# COMPACT_ATOMS: atom_id res chain seq x y z
N MET A 1 -29.89 -17.23 6.02
CA MET A 1 -28.51 -16.82 6.33
C MET A 1 -27.84 -18.02 6.97
N THR A 2 -26.77 -18.51 6.37
CA THR A 2 -26.05 -19.72 6.81
C THR A 2 -25.03 -19.39 7.90
N ASP A 3 -24.54 -20.40 8.63
CA ASP A 3 -23.45 -20.22 9.60
C ASP A 3 -22.19 -19.64 8.94
N LEU A 4 -21.94 -20.03 7.68
CA LEU A 4 -20.84 -19.49 6.88
C LEU A 4 -21.02 -18.00 6.57
N ASP A 5 -22.25 -17.56 6.25
CA ASP A 5 -22.55 -16.13 6.05
C ASP A 5 -22.27 -15.33 7.32
N ILE A 6 -22.63 -15.86 8.49
CA ILE A 6 -22.41 -15.21 9.78
C ILE A 6 -20.90 -15.04 10.03
N VAL A 7 -20.12 -16.10 9.84
CA VAL A 7 -18.66 -16.06 9.99
C VAL A 7 -18.04 -15.04 9.03
N MET A 8 -18.43 -15.06 7.75
CA MET A 8 -17.94 -14.10 6.77
C MET A 8 -18.29 -12.65 7.16
N LEU A 9 -19.50 -12.42 7.64
CA LEU A 9 -19.96 -11.10 8.05
C LEU A 9 -19.13 -10.55 9.22
N VAL A 10 -18.85 -11.38 10.23
CA VAL A 10 -17.98 -10.99 11.37
C VAL A 10 -16.57 -10.67 10.90
N CYS A 11 -15.99 -11.51 10.04
CA CYS A 11 -14.64 -11.29 9.50
C CYS A 11 -14.55 -10.00 8.67
N LEU A 12 -15.51 -9.78 7.76
CA LEU A 12 -15.55 -8.60 6.90
C LEU A 12 -15.82 -7.33 7.70
N ALA A 13 -16.69 -7.38 8.72
CA ALA A 13 -16.94 -6.23 9.60
C ALA A 13 -15.69 -5.85 10.40
N GLY A 14 -14.97 -6.83 10.94
CA GLY A 14 -13.70 -6.61 11.62
C GLY A 14 -12.63 -6.00 10.69
N ALA A 15 -12.52 -6.51 9.46
CA ALA A 15 -11.62 -5.97 8.45
C ALA A 15 -11.98 -4.54 8.04
N ALA A 16 -13.27 -4.26 7.80
CA ALA A 16 -13.75 -2.93 7.45
C ALA A 16 -13.44 -1.90 8.56
N ALA A 17 -13.65 -2.25 9.83
CA ALA A 17 -13.33 -1.38 10.95
C ALA A 17 -11.83 -1.08 11.03
N ALA A 18 -10.96 -2.08 10.82
CA ALA A 18 -9.52 -1.87 10.80
C ALA A 18 -9.08 -0.98 9.63
N LEU A 19 -9.61 -1.22 8.43
CA LEU A 19 -9.31 -0.41 7.23
C LEU A 19 -9.77 1.04 7.39
N LEU A 20 -10.96 1.28 7.95
CA LEU A 20 -11.43 2.64 8.24
C LEU A 20 -10.44 3.42 9.13
N VAL A 21 -9.87 2.79 10.15
CA VAL A 21 -8.87 3.43 11.01
C VAL A 21 -7.60 3.75 10.22
N ILE A 22 -7.15 2.85 9.35
CA ILE A 22 -5.99 3.07 8.48
C ILE A 22 -6.26 4.22 7.51
N ASP A 23 -7.41 4.23 6.84
CA ASP A 23 -7.80 5.24 5.86
C ASP A 23 -7.84 6.63 6.48
N ILE A 24 -8.44 6.77 7.67
CA ILE A 24 -8.49 8.06 8.38
C ILE A 24 -7.06 8.57 8.66
N ARG A 25 -6.16 7.70 9.10
CA ARG A 25 -4.77 8.07 9.39
C ARG A 25 -4.00 8.42 8.12
N LEU A 26 -4.19 7.63 7.06
CA LEU A 26 -3.58 7.87 5.76
C LEU A 26 -4.04 9.22 5.19
N ILE A 27 -5.35 9.49 5.18
CA ILE A 27 -5.93 10.76 4.71
C ILE A 27 -5.36 11.94 5.51
N LYS A 28 -5.22 11.82 6.84
CA LYS A 28 -4.59 12.86 7.66
C LYS A 28 -3.13 13.08 7.28
N ALA A 29 -2.34 12.01 7.13
CA ALA A 29 -0.94 12.11 6.70
C ALA A 29 -0.81 12.73 5.30
N LEU A 30 -1.67 12.34 4.37
CA LEU A 30 -1.72 12.88 3.01
C LEU A 30 -2.06 14.36 2.98
N ARG A 31 -2.98 14.82 3.84
CA ARG A 31 -3.33 16.23 3.96
C ARG A 31 -2.20 17.06 4.57
N ALA A 32 -1.43 16.48 5.50
CA ALA A 32 -0.28 17.16 6.10
C ALA A 32 0.89 17.31 5.11
N ALA A 33 1.07 16.35 4.18
CA ALA A 33 2.13 16.39 3.18
C ALA A 33 1.82 17.37 2.04
N LYS A 34 2.44 18.56 2.07
CA LYS A 34 2.33 19.57 0.99
C LYS A 34 3.02 19.11 -0.29
N ASP A 35 4.21 18.52 -0.16
CA ASP A 35 4.95 17.98 -1.28
C ASP A 35 4.97 16.45 -1.22
N LYS A 36 4.44 15.80 -2.27
CA LYS A 36 4.28 14.36 -2.35
C LYS A 36 4.25 13.85 -3.79
N VAL A 37 4.63 12.59 -3.95
CA VAL A 37 4.44 11.77 -5.16
C VAL A 37 3.64 10.53 -4.77
N ILE A 38 2.57 10.25 -5.51
CA ILE A 38 1.72 9.07 -5.30
C ILE A 38 2.08 8.05 -6.37
N LEU A 39 2.45 6.85 -5.94
CA LEU A 39 2.87 5.76 -6.80
C LEU A 39 1.92 4.59 -6.63
N PRO A 40 1.25 4.13 -7.70
CA PRO A 40 0.31 3.02 -7.61
C PRO A 40 1.03 1.68 -7.49
N GLU A 41 0.47 0.80 -6.68
CA GLU A 41 0.91 -0.58 -6.49
C GLU A 41 0.05 -1.49 -7.37
N ILE A 42 0.55 -1.78 -8.58
CA ILE A 42 -0.25 -2.49 -9.59
C ILE A 42 -0.76 -3.85 -9.09
N TRP A 43 0.01 -4.54 -8.25
CA TRP A 43 -0.40 -5.83 -7.71
C TRP A 43 -1.59 -5.70 -6.76
N ASP A 44 -1.63 -4.69 -5.90
CA ASP A 44 -2.78 -4.44 -5.02
C ASP A 44 -4.03 -4.07 -5.83
N PHE A 45 -3.88 -3.30 -6.91
CA PHE A 45 -4.97 -3.04 -7.85
C PHE A 45 -5.51 -4.33 -8.48
N VAL A 46 -4.62 -5.20 -8.95
CA VAL A 46 -5.02 -6.49 -9.53
C VAL A 46 -5.73 -7.36 -8.49
N PHE A 47 -5.21 -7.45 -7.27
CA PHE A 47 -5.85 -8.21 -6.19
C PHE A 47 -7.23 -7.67 -5.83
N MET A 48 -7.41 -6.36 -5.73
CA MET A 48 -8.72 -5.76 -5.50
C MET A 48 -9.72 -6.08 -6.61
N VAL A 49 -9.31 -5.96 -7.88
CA VAL A 49 -10.18 -6.26 -9.02
C VAL A 49 -10.57 -7.73 -9.04
N LEU A 50 -9.61 -8.64 -8.79
CA LEU A 50 -9.89 -10.08 -8.71
C LEU A 50 -10.82 -10.42 -7.54
N PHE A 51 -10.64 -9.78 -6.39
CA PHE A 51 -11.51 -9.97 -5.23
C PHE A 51 -12.94 -9.47 -5.50
N ALA A 52 -13.10 -8.29 -6.10
CA ALA A 52 -14.40 -7.74 -6.49
C ALA A 52 -15.10 -8.61 -7.55
N ALA A 53 -14.35 -9.10 -8.54
CA ALA A 53 -14.88 -10.00 -9.55
C ALA A 53 -15.31 -11.34 -8.95
N GLY A 54 -14.46 -11.95 -8.12
CA GLY A 54 -14.76 -13.22 -7.45
C GLY A 54 -15.99 -13.14 -6.55
N THR A 55 -16.09 -12.09 -5.73
CA THR A 55 -17.26 -11.87 -4.87
C THR A 55 -18.55 -11.64 -5.67
N SER A 56 -18.46 -10.93 -6.80
CA SER A 56 -19.59 -10.76 -7.73
C SER A 56 -20.02 -12.08 -8.37
N CYS A 57 -19.08 -12.94 -8.75
CA CYS A 57 -19.37 -14.28 -9.28
C CYS A 57 -20.06 -15.16 -8.23
N CYS A 58 -19.55 -15.20 -6.99
CA CYS A 58 -20.19 -15.94 -5.90
C CYS A 58 -21.60 -15.45 -5.59
N TYR A 59 -21.84 -14.14 -5.68
CA TYR A 59 -23.20 -13.59 -5.54
C TYR A 59 -24.13 -14.02 -6.66
N ALA A 60 -23.65 -14.02 -7.91
CA ALA A 60 -24.45 -14.37 -9.08
C ALA A 60 -24.75 -15.87 -9.20
N VAL A 61 -23.83 -16.74 -8.78
CA VAL A 61 -23.89 -18.20 -9.02
C VAL A 61 -24.29 -18.99 -7.76
N ASP A 62 -23.81 -18.60 -6.59
CA ASP A 62 -23.90 -19.42 -5.36
C ASP A 62 -24.91 -18.87 -4.33
N ASN A 63 -25.80 -17.94 -4.72
CA ASN A 63 -26.82 -17.33 -3.85
C ASN A 63 -26.24 -16.76 -2.53
N MET A 64 -25.05 -16.16 -2.60
CA MET A 64 -24.43 -15.47 -1.47
C MET A 64 -25.39 -14.43 -0.88
N SER A 65 -25.43 -14.30 0.46
CA SER A 65 -26.26 -13.30 1.12
C SER A 65 -25.95 -11.89 0.62
N PRO A 66 -26.96 -11.08 0.23
CA PRO A 66 -26.75 -9.70 -0.25
C PRO A 66 -25.97 -8.83 0.74
N VAL A 67 -26.17 -9.05 2.04
CA VAL A 67 -25.48 -8.29 3.10
C VAL A 67 -23.98 -8.57 3.07
N VAL A 68 -23.60 -9.84 2.91
CA VAL A 68 -22.19 -10.24 2.87
C VAL A 68 -21.53 -9.72 1.58
N TYR A 69 -22.25 -9.78 0.45
CA TYR A 69 -21.77 -9.24 -0.82
C TYR A 69 -21.51 -7.72 -0.74
N VAL A 70 -22.49 -6.95 -0.25
CA VAL A 70 -22.35 -5.50 -0.07
C VAL A 70 -21.19 -5.16 0.86
N LEU A 71 -21.05 -5.89 1.98
CA LEU A 71 -19.96 -5.65 2.92
C LEU A 71 -18.59 -5.99 2.31
N ALA A 72 -18.49 -7.03 1.48
CA ALA A 72 -17.27 -7.37 0.75
C ALA A 72 -16.86 -6.28 -0.26
N LEU A 73 -17.85 -5.68 -0.95
CA LEU A 73 -17.60 -4.53 -1.82
C LEU A 73 -17.13 -3.30 -1.04
N ILE A 74 -17.73 -3.02 0.12
CA ILE A 74 -17.28 -1.94 1.02
C ILE A 74 -15.82 -2.17 1.43
N VAL A 75 -15.45 -3.39 1.84
CA VAL A 75 -14.06 -3.74 2.18
C VAL A 75 -13.12 -3.50 1.00
N THR A 76 -13.52 -3.86 -0.22
CA THR A 76 -12.74 -3.59 -1.43
C THR A 76 -12.46 -2.09 -1.60
N VAL A 77 -13.48 -1.25 -1.43
CA VAL A 77 -13.34 0.20 -1.55
C VAL A 77 -12.46 0.77 -0.44
N LEU A 78 -12.61 0.29 0.79
CA LEU A 78 -11.76 0.67 1.93
C LEU A 78 -10.31 0.20 1.77
N TYR A 79 -10.04 -0.80 0.94
CA TYR A 79 -8.67 -1.22 0.65
C TYR A 79 -8.00 -0.33 -0.42
N LEU A 80 -8.76 0.46 -1.18
CA LEU A 80 -8.25 1.28 -2.27
C LEU A 80 -7.07 2.20 -1.86
N PRO A 81 -7.08 2.87 -0.69
CA PRO A 81 -5.96 3.72 -0.30
C PRO A 81 -4.67 2.93 -0.05
N CYS A 82 -4.76 1.62 0.21
CA CYS A 82 -3.61 0.74 0.36
C CYS A 82 -2.90 0.43 -0.97
N ALA A 83 -3.57 0.60 -2.11
CA ALA A 83 -2.98 0.39 -3.42
C ALA A 83 -2.07 1.55 -3.89
N PHE A 84 -1.76 2.48 -2.99
CA PHE A 84 -0.90 3.63 -3.27
C PHE A 84 0.15 3.79 -2.19
N THR A 85 1.41 3.85 -2.63
CA THR A 85 2.51 4.32 -1.80
C THR A 85 2.71 5.81 -2.05
N VAL A 86 2.83 6.59 -0.97
CA VAL A 86 3.06 8.04 -1.09
C VAL A 86 4.42 8.42 -0.56
N VAL A 87 5.26 8.97 -1.44
CA VAL A 87 6.61 9.43 -1.11
C VAL A 87 6.58 10.93 -0.85
N THR A 88 7.21 11.37 0.23
CA THR A 88 7.33 12.76 0.65
C THR A 88 8.80 13.09 0.99
N PRO A 89 9.19 14.37 1.08
CA PRO A 89 10.54 14.74 1.50
C PRO A 89 10.92 14.22 2.88
N VAL A 90 9.95 14.02 3.78
CA VAL A 90 10.20 13.56 5.16
C VAL A 90 10.25 12.03 5.24
N GLY A 91 9.74 11.33 4.23
CA GLY A 91 9.67 9.88 4.22
C GLY A 91 8.51 9.34 3.40
N ILE A 92 8.21 8.05 3.57
CA ILE A 92 7.16 7.35 2.83
C ILE A 92 5.96 7.15 3.75
N ILE A 93 4.81 7.61 3.27
CA ILE A 93 3.52 7.34 3.90
C ILE A 93 3.02 5.98 3.39
N VAL A 94 2.84 5.04 4.32
CA VAL A 94 2.35 3.68 4.09
C VAL A 94 1.11 3.38 4.94
N PRO A 95 0.19 2.54 4.47
CA PRO A 95 -1.00 2.17 5.22
C PRO A 95 -0.65 1.15 6.31
N GLU A 96 -0.40 1.63 7.54
CA GLU A 96 -0.07 0.76 8.68
C GLU A 96 -0.98 1.00 9.90
N ILE A 97 -1.28 -0.09 10.61
CA ILE A 97 -2.13 -0.07 11.83
C ILE A 97 -1.37 0.44 13.06
N LYS A 98 -0.06 0.19 13.17
CA LYS A 98 0.66 0.29 14.45
C LYS A 98 1.44 1.58 14.68
N LYS A 99 1.60 2.46 13.69
CA LYS A 99 2.46 3.64 13.80
C LYS A 99 1.84 4.85 13.08
N ASP A 100 2.36 6.05 13.37
CA ASP A 100 2.24 7.17 12.43
C ASP A 100 2.59 6.61 11.06
N CYS A 101 1.66 6.70 10.11
CA CYS A 101 1.76 6.07 8.78
C CYS A 101 3.00 6.51 7.98
N LEU A 102 3.94 7.24 8.57
CA LEU A 102 5.19 7.73 8.02
C LEU A 102 6.36 6.82 8.42
N ARG A 103 6.98 6.21 7.42
CA ARG A 103 8.34 5.65 7.50
C ARG A 103 9.32 6.78 7.16
N PRO A 104 10.12 7.28 8.11
CA PRO A 104 10.98 8.44 7.89
C PRO A 104 12.14 8.13 6.92
N ALA A 105 12.57 9.15 6.18
CA ALA A 105 13.64 9.08 5.16
C ALA A 105 14.95 8.48 5.69
N GLU A 106 15.33 8.84 6.91
CA GLU A 106 16.54 8.38 7.61
C GLU A 106 16.62 6.86 7.80
N LYS A 107 15.48 6.15 7.68
CA LYS A 107 15.35 4.72 7.99
C LYS A 107 15.24 3.83 6.75
N TYR A 108 15.28 4.39 5.55
CA TYR A 108 15.24 3.59 4.33
C TYR A 108 16.31 4.01 3.33
N SER A 109 16.77 3.04 2.54
CA SER A 109 17.53 3.28 1.30
C SER A 109 16.68 2.85 0.11
N TYR A 110 17.09 3.24 -1.09
CA TYR A 110 16.41 2.86 -2.32
C TYR A 110 17.41 2.60 -3.45
N ASP A 111 17.07 1.71 -4.37
CA ASP A 111 17.83 1.45 -5.59
C ASP A 111 16.91 1.29 -6.81
N TYR A 112 17.48 1.53 -7.99
CA TYR A 112 16.81 1.27 -9.26
C TYR A 112 17.40 0.00 -9.87
N THR A 113 16.57 -1.02 -10.08
CA THR A 113 16.99 -2.27 -10.73
C THR A 113 16.24 -2.45 -12.05
N GLN A 114 16.94 -2.95 -13.06
CA GLN A 114 16.32 -3.41 -14.30
C GLN A 114 15.93 -4.89 -14.18
N CYS A 115 14.65 -5.22 -14.40
CA CYS A 115 14.17 -6.59 -14.41
C CYS A 115 13.84 -7.04 -15.85
N LYS A 116 13.86 -8.37 -16.08
CA LYS A 116 13.61 -8.96 -17.41
C LYS A 116 12.19 -8.72 -17.94
N VAL A 117 11.20 -8.73 -17.05
CA VAL A 117 9.77 -8.63 -17.42
C VAL A 117 9.25 -7.20 -17.26
N ILE A 118 9.67 -6.50 -16.20
CA ILE A 118 9.34 -5.09 -15.97
C ILE A 118 10.64 -4.31 -16.05
N LYS A 119 10.76 -3.43 -17.05
CA LYS A 119 12.04 -2.82 -17.44
C LYS A 119 12.74 -2.11 -16.28
N GLU A 120 12.01 -1.55 -15.33
CA GLU A 120 12.57 -0.83 -14.20
C GLU A 120 11.72 -1.02 -12.94
N VAL A 121 12.42 -1.15 -11.82
CA VAL A 121 11.86 -1.35 -10.48
C VAL A 121 12.60 -0.43 -9.53
N LEU A 122 11.87 0.34 -8.73
CA LEU A 122 12.41 1.03 -7.56
C LEU A 122 12.23 0.10 -6.37
N ASN A 123 13.33 -0.37 -5.79
CA ASN A 123 13.26 -1.10 -4.53
C ASN A 123 13.56 -0.15 -3.37
N ILE A 124 12.74 -0.22 -2.33
CA ILE A 124 12.89 0.54 -1.09
C ILE A 124 13.18 -0.46 0.02
N TYR A 125 14.28 -0.26 0.73
CA TYR A 125 14.77 -1.15 1.76
C TYR A 125 14.55 -0.55 3.13
N TYR A 126 13.89 -1.30 4.01
CA TYR A 126 13.62 -0.92 5.39
C TYR A 126 14.02 -2.07 6.33
N ASN A 127 14.80 -1.77 7.38
CA ASN A 127 15.15 -2.68 8.48
C ASN A 127 15.36 -4.16 8.10
N ASN A 128 16.42 -4.48 7.34
CA ASN A 128 16.86 -5.86 6.98
C ASN A 128 15.77 -6.77 6.37
N GLY A 129 14.65 -6.20 5.91
CA GLY A 129 13.53 -6.93 5.34
C GLY A 129 13.62 -7.10 3.83
N ARG A 130 12.61 -7.76 3.26
CA ARG A 130 12.44 -7.79 1.80
C ARG A 130 12.19 -6.36 1.29
N PRO A 131 12.80 -5.95 0.17
CA PRO A 131 12.50 -4.68 -0.44
C PRO A 131 11.01 -4.54 -0.77
N PHE A 132 10.49 -3.36 -0.50
CA PHE A 132 9.24 -2.91 -1.06
C PHE A 132 9.47 -2.46 -2.52
N LYS A 133 8.70 -2.99 -3.46
CA LYS A 133 8.98 -2.83 -4.91
C LYS A 133 7.91 -1.99 -5.59
N LEU A 134 8.35 -0.93 -6.24
CA LEU A 134 7.51 -0.04 -7.03
C LEU A 134 7.86 -0.14 -8.51
N TYR A 135 6.82 -0.20 -9.35
CA TYR A 135 6.95 -0.48 -10.77
C TYR A 135 6.47 0.69 -11.66
N ILE A 136 5.52 1.49 -11.18
CA ILE A 136 4.85 2.52 -11.97
C ILE A 136 5.14 3.89 -11.37
N GLY A 137 5.31 4.91 -12.24
CA GLY A 137 5.55 6.29 -11.82
C GLY A 137 6.97 6.57 -11.30
N ILE A 138 7.85 5.56 -11.32
CA ILE A 138 9.21 5.62 -10.76
C ILE A 138 10.17 6.55 -11.53
N LYS A 139 9.82 6.91 -12.78
CA LYS A 139 10.56 7.86 -13.64
C LYS A 139 10.14 9.32 -13.47
N SER A 140 9.21 9.62 -12.57
CA SER A 140 8.80 10.99 -12.34
C SER A 140 10.01 11.82 -11.90
N THR A 141 10.35 12.90 -12.63
CA THR A 141 11.45 13.80 -12.28
C THR A 141 11.34 14.26 -10.83
N LYS A 142 10.10 14.56 -10.40
CA LYS A 142 9.81 14.95 -9.03
C LYS A 142 10.18 13.88 -8.00
N LEU A 143 9.91 12.61 -8.29
CA LEU A 143 10.29 11.50 -7.42
C LEU A 143 11.80 11.37 -7.36
N ILE A 144 12.47 11.40 -8.51
CA ILE A 144 13.93 11.25 -8.60
C ILE A 144 14.62 12.37 -7.83
N THR A 145 14.20 13.63 -8.01
CA THR A 145 14.72 14.77 -7.23
C THR A 145 14.50 14.58 -5.74
N MET A 146 13.29 14.21 -5.31
CA MET A 146 12.97 14.02 -3.89
C MET A 146 13.79 12.90 -3.25
N LEU A 147 14.02 11.80 -3.98
CA LEU A 147 14.84 10.69 -3.53
C LEU A 147 16.32 11.10 -3.44
N ASN A 148 16.84 11.81 -4.44
CA ASN A 148 18.23 12.30 -4.46
C ASN A 148 18.48 13.34 -3.36
N ASP A 149 17.54 14.26 -3.10
CA ASP A 149 17.67 15.22 -2.01
C ASP A 149 17.76 14.51 -0.64
N ASN A 150 17.02 13.42 -0.47
CA ASN A 150 17.08 12.60 0.73
C ASN A 150 18.39 11.82 0.83
N TYR A 151 18.91 11.35 -0.31
CA TYR A 151 20.25 10.75 -0.41
C TYR A 151 21.33 11.72 0.07
N GLU A 152 21.34 12.95 -0.43
CA GLU A 152 22.35 13.95 -0.08
C GLU A 152 22.27 14.36 1.40
N LYS A 153 21.06 14.44 1.95
CA LYS A 153 20.83 14.84 3.34
C LYS A 153 21.20 13.77 4.37
N HIS A 154 20.96 12.50 4.07
CA HIS A 154 21.04 11.42 5.06
C HIS A 154 22.19 10.44 4.83
N GLY A 155 22.87 10.50 3.68
CA GLY A 155 23.96 9.61 3.33
C GLY A 155 23.49 8.20 2.98
N TYR A 156 24.16 7.57 2.02
CA TYR A 156 23.84 6.21 1.58
C TYR A 156 24.45 5.18 2.51
N GLU A 157 23.74 4.82 3.56
CA GLU A 157 23.99 3.56 4.23
C GLU A 157 22.75 2.71 4.08
N ASN A 158 22.86 1.68 3.23
CA ASN A 158 21.81 0.67 3.10
C ASN A 158 21.54 0.11 4.51
N PRO A 159 20.32 0.26 5.07
CA PRO A 159 20.02 -0.26 6.40
C PRO A 159 20.32 -1.75 6.53
N MET A 160 20.26 -2.51 5.42
CA MET A 160 20.62 -3.93 5.37
C MET A 160 22.10 -4.22 5.64
N LEU A 161 22.99 -3.25 5.38
CA LEU A 161 24.43 -3.39 5.58
C LEU A 161 24.87 -2.92 6.97
N ARG A 162 23.98 -2.28 7.76
CA ARG A 162 24.27 -1.78 9.11
C ARG A 162 24.29 -2.86 10.20
N GLY A 163 24.08 -4.14 9.84
CA GLY A 163 23.98 -5.26 10.78
C GLY A 163 25.09 -6.31 10.66
N GLY A 164 26.32 -5.90 10.31
CA GLY A 164 27.52 -6.75 10.31
C GLY A 164 28.34 -6.61 11.58
#